data_AF-A0A7M3U306-F1
#
_entry.id   AF-A0A7M3U306-F1
#
_cell.length_a   1.000
_cell.length_b   1.000
_cell.length_c   1.000
_cell.angle_alpha   90.00
_cell.angle_beta   90.00
_cell.angle_gamma   90.00
#
_symmetry.space_group_name_H-M   'P 1'
#
loop_
_entity.id
_entity.type
_entity.pdbx_description
1 polymer ?
#
loop_
_entity_poly.entity_id
_entity_poly.type
_entity_poly.pdbx_seq_one_letter_code
_entity_poly.pdbx_strand_id
1 'polypeptide(L)'
;MSEKKYIFKIDSSKAIEKFDAGEVFTGSDFKVTCENCLYDREIKLVENYRGYNSLDSALALLGGSYFTVVKNENVIDIVKHEDNGDVVFNIVRSNENNRDVIAYFSDKNGTSTSNSNSNEWCIINIIEDFKDLYNAISTSNICLLGDLTDIYIQDVAKYFTDSQLQTLIKHLTNEQLQILAEHLTDTQLEVLVDHLTNHQLQTFAQELNETKLKIIVPILNEDQLGFLVRGLHPEQLGDILPHLKTDQFKALIKNIDNYQLAELARDLADHHLSILSKELGYDQLQVLVHTLEEDKLKDLVNKLDDEKLEAIAQDLIEPSRVHIIIKSLANNPEKLQIFAHNMSDQQFAELLNNLNAEELKDIIHKLPYEKVAAVVGQSGDKTQLDTIVRVLEEKFGDHSAKQEEMMRILEQMKEDMPQIARNPDLAVVDSSNDSILFI
;
A
#
# COMPACT_ATOMS: atom_id res chain seq x y z
N MET A 1 -0.33 -40.80 1.70
CA MET A 1 -0.93 -39.93 0.66
C MET A 1 -2.44 -40.04 0.78
N SER A 2 -3.17 -38.93 0.73
CA SER A 2 -4.63 -38.93 0.81
C SER A 2 -5.23 -39.35 -0.53
N GLU A 3 -6.16 -40.31 -0.48
CA GLU A 3 -6.98 -40.73 -1.62
C GLU A 3 -7.88 -39.56 -2.05
N LYS A 4 -7.78 -39.12 -3.31
CA LYS A 4 -8.69 -38.12 -3.87
C LYS A 4 -9.78 -38.84 -4.65
N LYS A 5 -11.04 -38.60 -4.28
CA LYS A 5 -12.22 -39.13 -4.95
C LYS A 5 -12.84 -38.05 -5.82
N TYR A 6 -13.16 -38.37 -7.06
CA TYR A 6 -13.87 -37.47 -7.98
C TYR A 6 -15.21 -38.11 -8.38
N ILE A 7 -16.29 -37.35 -8.32
CA ILE A 7 -17.66 -37.80 -8.61
C ILE A 7 -18.10 -37.13 -9.91
N PHE A 8 -18.46 -37.93 -10.91
CA PHE A 8 -18.96 -37.44 -12.19
C PHE A 8 -20.40 -37.89 -12.42
N LYS A 9 -21.21 -36.98 -12.96
CA LYS A 9 -22.59 -37.18 -13.38
C LYS A 9 -22.68 -36.97 -14.89
N ILE A 10 -23.32 -37.91 -15.58
CA ILE A 10 -23.55 -37.83 -17.02
C ILE A 10 -25.05 -37.58 -17.26
N ASP A 11 -25.36 -36.45 -17.87
CA ASP A 11 -26.69 -36.14 -18.38
C ASP A 11 -26.79 -36.57 -19.85
N SER A 12 -27.67 -37.53 -20.10
CA SER A 12 -27.92 -38.13 -21.42
C SER A 12 -29.28 -37.73 -21.99
N SER A 13 -29.97 -36.75 -21.39
CA SER A 13 -31.35 -36.40 -21.76
C SER A 13 -31.47 -36.02 -23.23
N LYS A 14 -30.52 -35.24 -23.76
CA LYS A 14 -30.49 -34.81 -25.17
C LYS A 14 -30.18 -35.95 -26.14
N ALA A 15 -29.33 -36.90 -25.75
CA ALA A 15 -29.08 -38.11 -26.53
C ALA A 15 -30.31 -39.02 -26.58
N ILE A 16 -31.06 -39.13 -25.49
CA ILE A 16 -32.31 -39.89 -25.42
C ILE A 16 -33.38 -39.25 -26.32
N GLU A 17 -33.56 -37.93 -26.26
CA GLU A 17 -34.51 -37.20 -27.12
C GLU A 17 -34.24 -37.44 -28.61
N LYS A 18 -32.97 -37.36 -29.03
CA LYS A 18 -32.58 -37.64 -30.41
C LYS A 18 -32.80 -39.08 -30.81
N PHE A 19 -32.54 -40.02 -29.91
CA PHE A 19 -32.76 -41.44 -30.16
C PHE A 19 -34.25 -41.75 -30.39
N ASP A 20 -35.13 -41.22 -29.53
CA ASP A 20 -36.57 -41.40 -29.67
C ASP A 20 -37.11 -40.77 -30.97
N ALA A 21 -36.46 -39.71 -31.46
CA ALA A 21 -36.74 -39.08 -32.74
C ALA A 21 -36.17 -39.85 -33.96
N GLY A 22 -35.40 -40.93 -33.74
CA GLY A 22 -34.70 -41.65 -34.81
C GLY A 22 -33.55 -40.86 -35.45
N GLU A 23 -33.07 -39.82 -34.76
CA GLU A 23 -31.96 -38.98 -35.22
C GLU A 23 -30.60 -39.59 -34.86
N VAL A 24 -29.58 -39.22 -35.63
CA VAL A 24 -28.19 -39.53 -35.28
C VAL A 24 -27.78 -38.59 -34.14
N PHE A 25 -27.50 -39.16 -32.98
CA PHE A 25 -26.86 -38.43 -31.88
C PHE A 25 -25.34 -38.63 -31.91
N THR A 26 -24.64 -37.71 -31.28
CA THR A 26 -23.18 -37.60 -31.23
C THR A 26 -22.73 -37.43 -29.78
N GLY A 27 -21.43 -37.44 -29.51
CA GLY A 27 -20.93 -37.24 -28.13
C GLY A 27 -21.37 -35.92 -27.50
N SER A 28 -21.55 -34.86 -28.29
CA SER A 28 -22.01 -33.56 -27.80
C SER A 28 -23.47 -33.57 -27.32
N ASP A 29 -24.17 -34.70 -27.45
CA ASP A 29 -25.50 -34.90 -26.89
C ASP A 29 -25.45 -35.49 -25.47
N PHE A 30 -24.25 -35.76 -24.93
CA PHE A 30 -24.00 -36.13 -23.54
C PHE A 30 -23.28 -34.97 -22.83
N LYS A 31 -23.80 -34.58 -21.67
CA LYS A 31 -23.19 -33.57 -20.80
C LYS A 31 -22.57 -34.27 -19.59
N VAL A 32 -21.28 -34.06 -19.34
CA VAL A 32 -20.60 -34.61 -18.17
C VAL A 32 -20.25 -33.50 -17.20
N THR A 33 -20.74 -33.63 -15.98
CA THR A 33 -20.52 -32.68 -14.89
C THR A 33 -19.77 -33.39 -13.78
N CYS A 34 -18.65 -32.86 -13.33
CA CYS A 34 -18.04 -33.35 -12.09
C CYS A 34 -18.65 -32.62 -10.89
N GLU A 35 -19.24 -33.38 -9.97
CA GLU A 35 -19.99 -32.85 -8.82
C GLU A 35 -19.06 -32.28 -7.73
N ASN A 36 -17.80 -32.74 -7.70
CA ASN A 36 -16.82 -32.29 -6.70
C ASN A 36 -15.53 -31.70 -7.30
N CYS A 37 -15.55 -31.45 -8.61
CA CYS A 37 -14.55 -30.68 -9.34
C CYS A 37 -15.28 -30.00 -10.50
N LEU A 38 -15.34 -28.68 -10.59
CA LEU A 38 -16.31 -28.03 -11.50
C LEU A 38 -15.80 -27.98 -12.94
N TYR A 39 -15.73 -29.14 -13.57
CA TYR A 39 -15.50 -29.34 -15.00
C TYR A 39 -16.82 -29.55 -15.72
N ASP A 40 -17.11 -28.69 -16.71
CA ASP A 40 -18.25 -28.79 -17.62
C ASP A 40 -17.69 -28.75 -19.06
N ARG A 41 -17.68 -29.89 -19.76
CA ARG A 41 -17.28 -29.96 -21.17
C ARG A 41 -18.17 -30.96 -21.91
N GLU A 42 -18.63 -30.57 -23.09
CA GLU A 42 -19.24 -31.51 -24.04
C GLU A 42 -18.16 -32.48 -24.56
N ILE A 43 -18.35 -33.77 -24.34
CA ILE A 43 -17.46 -34.83 -24.84
C ILE A 43 -17.67 -34.96 -26.35
N LYS A 44 -16.62 -34.95 -27.16
CA LYS A 44 -16.74 -35.19 -28.61
C LYS A 44 -16.44 -36.66 -28.91
N LEU A 45 -17.48 -37.48 -28.99
CA LEU A 45 -17.35 -38.83 -29.55
C LEU A 45 -17.04 -38.74 -31.04
N VAL A 46 -16.00 -39.45 -31.48
CA VAL A 46 -15.58 -39.51 -32.89
C VAL A 46 -16.74 -40.00 -33.75
N GLU A 47 -17.04 -39.22 -34.78
CA GLU A 47 -18.08 -39.49 -35.78
C GLU A 47 -17.80 -40.82 -36.49
N ASN A 48 -18.43 -41.91 -36.05
CA ASN A 48 -18.89 -43.04 -36.88
C ASN A 48 -19.37 -44.19 -35.98
N TYR A 49 -20.55 -44.04 -35.38
CA TYR A 49 -21.28 -45.19 -34.82
C TYR A 49 -22.47 -45.53 -35.72
N ARG A 50 -22.27 -46.45 -36.66
CA ARG A 50 -23.34 -47.14 -37.40
C ARG A 50 -23.27 -48.63 -37.08
N GLY A 51 -23.92 -49.04 -36.01
CA GLY A 51 -24.00 -50.44 -35.61
C GLY A 51 -25.33 -50.73 -34.90
N TYR A 52 -26.14 -51.58 -35.51
CA TYR A 52 -27.46 -52.01 -35.03
C TYR A 52 -27.37 -52.82 -33.71
N ASN A 53 -28.39 -52.62 -32.85
CA ASN A 53 -28.92 -53.55 -31.84
C ASN A 53 -28.24 -53.72 -30.45
N SER A 54 -27.41 -52.80 -29.95
CA SER A 54 -27.01 -52.84 -28.53
C SER A 54 -27.09 -51.49 -27.79
N LEU A 55 -27.89 -50.55 -28.29
CA LEU A 55 -27.98 -49.20 -27.73
C LEU A 55 -28.67 -49.16 -26.35
N ASP A 56 -29.63 -50.06 -26.11
CA ASP A 56 -30.25 -50.24 -24.79
C ASP A 56 -29.21 -50.51 -23.70
N SER A 57 -28.10 -51.19 -24.05
CA SER A 57 -27.02 -51.48 -23.11
C SER A 57 -26.13 -50.25 -22.86
N ALA A 58 -25.89 -49.40 -23.86
CA ALA A 58 -25.06 -48.20 -23.72
C ALA A 58 -25.79 -47.07 -22.99
N LEU A 59 -27.08 -46.87 -23.27
CA LEU A 59 -27.94 -45.91 -22.56
C LEU A 59 -28.24 -46.37 -21.13
N ALA A 60 -28.45 -47.67 -20.88
CA ALA A 60 -28.54 -48.21 -19.52
C ALA A 60 -27.22 -48.11 -18.72
N LEU A 61 -26.08 -48.04 -19.42
CA LEU A 61 -24.77 -47.84 -18.79
C LEU A 61 -24.51 -46.39 -18.36
N LEU A 62 -25.08 -45.40 -19.05
CA LEU A 62 -24.72 -43.98 -18.88
C LEU A 62 -25.86 -43.11 -18.33
N GLY A 63 -27.12 -43.53 -18.43
CA GLY A 63 -28.27 -42.80 -17.92
C GLY A 63 -28.34 -42.79 -16.39
N GLY A 64 -28.39 -41.60 -15.79
CA GLY A 64 -28.65 -41.43 -14.35
C GLY A 64 -27.59 -42.01 -13.39
N SER A 65 -26.42 -42.37 -13.91
CA SER A 65 -25.40 -43.09 -13.16
C SER A 65 -24.36 -42.15 -12.55
N TYR A 66 -23.91 -42.49 -11.34
CA TYR A 66 -22.81 -41.81 -10.65
C TYR A 66 -21.54 -42.62 -10.79
N PHE A 67 -20.44 -41.96 -11.14
CA PHE A 67 -19.14 -42.60 -11.23
C PHE A 67 -18.20 -42.01 -10.18
N THR A 68 -17.56 -42.87 -9.38
CA THR A 68 -16.45 -42.49 -8.51
C THR A 68 -15.15 -42.93 -9.15
N VAL A 69 -14.26 -41.97 -9.42
CA VAL A 69 -12.91 -42.28 -9.91
C VAL A 69 -11.94 -42.31 -8.72
N VAL A 70 -11.33 -43.47 -8.47
CA VAL A 70 -10.32 -43.70 -7.43
C VAL A 70 -8.99 -44.01 -8.11
N LYS A 71 -7.93 -43.28 -7.76
CA LYS A 71 -6.58 -43.51 -8.27
C LYS A 71 -5.72 -44.23 -7.24
N ASN A 72 -5.21 -45.39 -7.63
CA ASN A 72 -4.07 -46.05 -6.98
C ASN A 72 -2.88 -46.07 -7.94
N GLU A 73 -1.65 -46.24 -7.45
CA GLU A 73 -0.37 -45.95 -8.13
C GLU A 73 -0.31 -46.30 -9.63
N ASN A 74 -0.96 -47.39 -10.07
CA ASN A 74 -1.00 -47.83 -11.48
C ASN A 74 -2.41 -48.17 -12.01
N VAL A 75 -3.47 -47.85 -11.27
CA VAL A 75 -4.85 -48.26 -11.58
C VAL A 75 -5.80 -47.09 -11.37
N ILE A 76 -6.66 -46.85 -12.36
CA ILE A 76 -7.80 -45.94 -12.23
C ILE A 76 -9.03 -46.82 -12.07
N ASP A 77 -9.60 -46.85 -10.87
CA ASP A 77 -10.86 -47.54 -10.63
C ASP A 77 -11.99 -46.55 -10.88
N ILE A 78 -12.86 -46.85 -11.83
CA ILE A 78 -14.10 -46.11 -12.07
C ILE A 78 -15.22 -46.96 -11.48
N VAL A 79 -15.75 -46.58 -10.33
CA VAL A 79 -16.87 -47.28 -9.71
C VAL A 79 -18.17 -46.66 -10.19
N LYS A 80 -18.99 -47.42 -10.90
CA LYS A 80 -20.37 -47.04 -11.19
C LYS A 80 -21.24 -47.46 -10.01
N HIS A 81 -21.95 -46.51 -9.44
CA HIS A 81 -22.94 -46.78 -8.41
C HIS A 81 -24.30 -47.03 -9.08
N GLU A 82 -24.85 -48.23 -8.90
CA GLU A 82 -26.20 -48.60 -9.35
C GLU A 82 -27.07 -48.96 -8.15
N ASP A 83 -28.39 -48.78 -8.26
CA ASP A 83 -29.35 -49.04 -7.18
C ASP A 83 -29.31 -50.49 -6.65
N ASN A 84 -28.78 -51.44 -7.45
CA ASN A 84 -28.66 -52.86 -7.10
C ASN A 84 -27.24 -53.29 -6.68
N GLY A 85 -26.34 -52.34 -6.45
CA GLY A 85 -24.96 -52.54 -5.99
C GLY A 85 -23.90 -51.97 -6.93
N ASP A 86 -22.71 -51.71 -6.39
CA ASP A 86 -21.62 -51.09 -7.13
C ASP A 86 -21.04 -52.02 -8.20
N VAL A 87 -20.92 -51.51 -9.43
CA VAL A 87 -20.17 -52.14 -10.52
C VAL A 87 -18.81 -51.44 -10.61
N VAL A 88 -17.74 -52.18 -10.34
CA VAL A 88 -16.38 -51.63 -10.30
C VAL A 88 -15.71 -51.86 -11.67
N PHE A 89 -15.43 -50.77 -12.37
CA PHE A 89 -14.64 -50.78 -13.59
C PHE A 89 -13.18 -50.57 -13.19
N ASN A 90 -12.37 -51.60 -13.28
CA ASN A 90 -10.95 -51.51 -12.97
C ASN A 90 -10.18 -51.22 -14.28
N ILE A 91 -9.52 -50.06 -14.36
CA ILE A 91 -8.62 -49.74 -15.48
C ILE A 91 -7.19 -49.96 -15.01
N VAL A 92 -6.62 -51.11 -15.40
CA VAL A 92 -5.23 -51.43 -15.09
C VAL A 92 -4.33 -50.97 -16.23
N ARG A 93 -3.31 -50.17 -15.90
CA ARG A 93 -2.31 -49.76 -16.88
C ARG A 93 -1.43 -50.96 -17.23
N SER A 94 -1.50 -51.43 -18.48
CA SER A 94 -0.65 -52.51 -18.98
C SER A 94 0.75 -51.99 -19.33
N ASN A 95 1.61 -51.87 -18.32
CA ASN A 95 3.05 -51.65 -18.40
C ASN A 95 3.53 -50.34 -19.10
N GLU A 96 4.64 -49.78 -18.65
CA GLU A 96 5.09 -48.41 -19.02
C GLU A 96 5.44 -48.19 -20.50
N ASN A 97 5.55 -49.27 -21.30
CA ASN A 97 6.05 -49.21 -22.68
C ASN A 97 5.02 -49.53 -23.77
N ASN A 98 3.77 -49.83 -23.41
CA ASN A 98 2.74 -50.16 -24.40
C ASN A 98 1.55 -49.17 -24.29
N ARG A 99 1.05 -48.68 -25.42
CA ARG A 99 -0.09 -47.73 -25.44
C ARG A 99 -1.44 -48.41 -25.21
N ASP A 100 -1.45 -49.73 -25.06
CA ASP A 100 -2.66 -50.52 -24.93
C ASP A 100 -3.21 -50.40 -23.51
N VAL A 101 -4.30 -49.65 -23.37
CA VAL A 101 -5.13 -49.65 -22.14
C VAL A 101 -6.00 -50.90 -22.19
N ILE A 102 -5.83 -51.80 -21.22
CA ILE A 102 -6.72 -52.96 -21.06
C ILE A 102 -7.77 -52.58 -20.03
N ALA A 103 -9.00 -52.34 -20.46
CA ALA A 103 -10.15 -52.19 -19.59
C ALA A 103 -10.84 -53.55 -19.44
N TYR A 104 -11.20 -53.94 -18.22
CA TYR A 104 -12.06 -55.09 -18.01
C TYR A 104 -13.13 -54.77 -16.97
N PHE A 105 -14.31 -55.34 -17.19
CA PHE A 105 -15.40 -55.28 -16.24
C PHE A 105 -15.15 -56.32 -15.16
N SER A 106 -15.29 -55.93 -13.91
CA SER A 106 -15.34 -56.88 -12.81
C SER A 106 -16.55 -56.62 -11.93
N ASP A 107 -17.16 -57.68 -11.44
CA ASP A 107 -18.10 -57.52 -10.32
C ASP A 107 -17.35 -57.04 -9.06
N LYS A 108 -18.10 -56.70 -8.00
CA LYS A 108 -17.53 -56.33 -6.68
C LYS A 108 -16.59 -57.38 -6.06
N ASN A 109 -16.51 -58.58 -6.63
CA ASN A 109 -15.62 -59.67 -6.21
C ASN A 109 -14.38 -59.81 -7.11
N GLY A 110 -14.20 -58.94 -8.11
CA GLY A 110 -13.07 -58.99 -9.05
C GLY A 110 -13.24 -59.98 -10.21
N THR A 111 -14.43 -60.54 -10.42
CA THR A 111 -14.69 -61.54 -11.45
C THR A 111 -14.91 -60.88 -12.80
N SER A 112 -14.03 -61.15 -13.78
CA SER A 112 -14.10 -60.53 -15.10
C SER A 112 -15.36 -60.96 -15.88
N THR A 113 -16.17 -60.01 -16.37
CA THR A 113 -17.33 -60.31 -17.22
C THR A 113 -16.95 -60.08 -18.69
N SER A 114 -16.84 -61.17 -19.46
CA SER A 114 -16.20 -61.20 -20.78
C SER A 114 -17.11 -60.80 -21.95
N ASN A 115 -17.97 -59.78 -21.81
CA ASN A 115 -18.95 -59.49 -22.86
C ASN A 115 -18.97 -58.03 -23.35
N SER A 116 -18.52 -57.86 -24.60
CA SER A 116 -18.84 -56.85 -25.62
C SER A 116 -17.75 -55.82 -26.00
N ASN A 117 -17.13 -56.08 -27.16
CA ASN A 117 -16.16 -55.24 -27.86
C ASN A 117 -16.69 -53.83 -28.23
N SER A 118 -18.00 -53.61 -28.20
CA SER A 118 -18.64 -52.32 -28.50
C SER A 118 -18.66 -51.36 -27.30
N ASN A 119 -18.75 -51.87 -26.08
CA ASN A 119 -18.68 -51.04 -24.87
C ASN A 119 -17.25 -50.59 -24.59
N GLU A 120 -16.25 -51.39 -24.98
CA GLU A 120 -14.83 -51.04 -24.86
C GLU A 120 -14.48 -49.76 -25.62
N TRP A 121 -14.96 -49.56 -26.85
CA TRP A 121 -14.60 -48.38 -27.66
C TRP A 121 -15.16 -47.06 -27.13
N CYS A 122 -16.44 -47.04 -26.70
CA CYS A 122 -17.03 -45.85 -26.09
C CYS A 122 -16.34 -45.48 -24.77
N ILE A 123 -15.99 -46.48 -23.97
CA ILE A 123 -15.29 -46.29 -22.69
C ILE A 123 -13.85 -45.86 -22.92
N ILE A 124 -13.14 -46.41 -23.91
CA ILE A 124 -11.78 -45.99 -24.28
C ILE A 124 -11.75 -44.51 -24.70
N ASN A 125 -12.70 -44.06 -25.54
CA ASN A 125 -12.76 -42.65 -25.94
C ASN A 125 -13.07 -41.72 -24.76
N ILE A 126 -13.99 -42.13 -23.88
CA ILE A 126 -14.26 -41.40 -22.63
C ILE A 126 -12.98 -41.34 -21.77
N ILE A 127 -12.25 -42.45 -21.63
CA ILE A 127 -10.99 -42.52 -20.87
C ILE A 127 -9.90 -41.65 -21.50
N GLU A 128 -9.77 -41.61 -22.83
CA GLU A 128 -8.81 -40.74 -23.52
C GLU A 128 -9.15 -39.25 -23.30
N ASP A 129 -10.42 -38.87 -23.43
CA ASP A 129 -10.87 -37.50 -23.13
C ASP A 129 -10.69 -37.14 -21.64
N PHE A 130 -10.89 -38.09 -20.73
CA PHE A 130 -10.63 -37.92 -19.30
C PHE A 130 -9.14 -37.83 -18.99
N LYS A 131 -8.30 -38.56 -19.72
CA LYS A 131 -6.84 -38.51 -19.59
C LYS A 131 -6.30 -37.19 -20.11
N ASP A 132 -6.82 -36.69 -21.23
CA ASP A 132 -6.46 -35.38 -21.77
C ASP A 132 -6.97 -34.24 -20.91
N LEU A 133 -8.17 -34.39 -20.33
CA LEU A 133 -8.68 -33.50 -19.30
C LEU A 133 -7.79 -33.51 -18.05
N TYR A 134 -7.51 -34.69 -17.50
CA TYR A 134 -6.70 -34.83 -16.30
C TYR A 134 -5.28 -34.31 -16.55
N ASN A 135 -4.69 -34.61 -17.70
CA ASN A 135 -3.41 -34.05 -18.11
C ASN A 135 -3.53 -32.53 -18.28
N ALA A 136 -4.59 -31.98 -18.87
CA ALA A 136 -4.80 -30.54 -18.94
C ALA A 136 -4.94 -29.91 -17.54
N ILE A 137 -5.60 -30.58 -16.59
CA ILE A 137 -5.70 -30.12 -15.20
C ILE A 137 -4.35 -30.27 -14.47
N SER A 138 -3.58 -31.32 -14.74
CA SER A 138 -2.35 -31.64 -14.02
C SER A 138 -1.09 -31.01 -14.62
N THR A 139 -1.11 -30.68 -15.93
CA THR A 139 0.01 -30.07 -16.66
C THR A 139 -0.29 -28.65 -17.13
N SER A 140 -1.56 -28.29 -17.33
CA SER A 140 -1.98 -26.93 -17.70
C SER A 140 -2.57 -26.20 -16.49
N ASN A 141 -1.72 -25.88 -15.51
CA ASN A 141 -2.03 -24.93 -14.44
C ASN A 141 -2.45 -23.52 -14.94
N ILE A 142 -2.57 -23.29 -16.25
CA ILE A 142 -2.64 -21.97 -16.89
C ILE A 142 -3.99 -21.74 -17.59
N CYS A 143 -4.67 -22.78 -18.10
CA CYS A 143 -5.84 -22.58 -18.97
C CYS A 143 -7.20 -22.43 -18.24
N LEU A 144 -7.29 -22.75 -16.95
CA LEU A 144 -8.57 -22.72 -16.22
C LEU A 144 -8.78 -21.43 -15.39
N LEU A 145 -7.81 -20.50 -15.41
CA LEU A 145 -7.78 -19.39 -14.46
C LEU A 145 -8.43 -18.11 -15.00
N GLY A 146 -8.51 -17.96 -16.33
CA GLY A 146 -9.14 -16.80 -16.96
C GLY A 146 -10.63 -16.67 -16.64
N ASP A 147 -11.29 -17.79 -16.34
CA ASP A 147 -12.74 -17.87 -16.06
C ASP A 147 -13.06 -18.16 -14.58
N LEU A 148 -12.09 -18.03 -13.68
CA LEU A 148 -12.35 -18.17 -12.24
C LEU A 148 -13.27 -17.03 -11.80
N THR A 149 -14.55 -17.35 -11.57
CA THR A 149 -15.46 -16.42 -10.88
C THR A 149 -15.10 -16.33 -9.40
N ASP A 150 -15.50 -15.25 -8.76
CA ASP A 150 -15.17 -14.90 -7.37
C ASP A 150 -15.41 -16.06 -6.39
N ILE A 151 -16.49 -16.81 -6.62
CA ILE A 151 -16.91 -17.97 -5.81
C ILE A 151 -15.87 -19.09 -5.87
N TYR A 152 -15.25 -19.34 -7.03
CA TYR A 152 -14.27 -20.40 -7.17
C TYR A 152 -12.95 -20.05 -6.50
N ILE A 153 -12.52 -18.79 -6.62
CA ILE A 153 -11.27 -18.31 -5.99
C ILE A 153 -11.36 -18.51 -4.47
N GLN A 154 -12.50 -18.18 -3.87
CA GLN A 154 -12.75 -18.36 -2.44
C GLN A 154 -12.57 -19.80 -1.96
N ASP A 155 -13.12 -20.78 -2.69
CA ASP A 155 -13.12 -22.17 -2.26
C ASP A 155 -11.75 -22.85 -2.41
N VAL A 156 -10.95 -22.42 -3.40
CA VAL A 156 -9.69 -23.08 -3.75
C VAL A 156 -8.44 -22.39 -3.21
N ALA A 157 -8.50 -21.10 -2.87
CA ALA A 157 -7.36 -20.28 -2.44
C ALA A 157 -6.53 -20.93 -1.32
N LYS A 158 -7.20 -21.50 -0.32
CA LYS A 158 -6.57 -22.18 0.84
C LYS A 158 -5.79 -23.45 0.50
N TYR A 159 -5.95 -24.00 -0.70
CA TYR A 159 -5.30 -25.24 -1.12
C TYR A 159 -4.10 -25.02 -2.04
N PHE A 160 -3.83 -23.78 -2.47
CA PHE A 160 -2.67 -23.51 -3.32
C PHE A 160 -1.36 -23.64 -2.54
N THR A 161 -0.42 -24.38 -3.13
CA THR A 161 0.98 -24.39 -2.71
C THR A 161 1.69 -23.14 -3.21
N ASP A 162 2.82 -22.79 -2.59
CA ASP A 162 3.63 -21.62 -2.97
C ASP A 162 4.00 -21.59 -4.46
N SER A 163 4.41 -22.74 -5.00
CA SER A 163 4.73 -22.90 -6.43
C SER A 163 3.52 -22.72 -7.36
N GLN A 164 2.32 -23.06 -6.88
CA GLN A 164 1.08 -22.84 -7.62
C GLN A 164 0.71 -21.36 -7.60
N LEU A 165 0.81 -20.69 -6.45
CA LEU A 165 0.60 -19.24 -6.33
C LEU A 165 1.54 -18.47 -7.25
N GLN A 166 2.83 -18.79 -7.25
CA GLN A 166 3.82 -18.14 -8.12
C GLN A 166 3.48 -18.26 -9.63
N THR A 167 2.96 -19.42 -10.04
CA THR A 167 2.56 -19.65 -11.43
C THR A 167 1.28 -18.87 -11.76
N LEU A 168 0.32 -18.90 -10.84
CA LEU A 168 -0.99 -18.26 -10.96
C LEU A 168 -0.88 -16.73 -11.10
N ILE A 169 -0.06 -16.08 -10.28
CA ILE A 169 0.12 -14.61 -10.24
C ILE A 169 0.44 -14.00 -11.61
N LYS A 170 1.14 -14.73 -12.47
CA LYS A 170 1.54 -14.26 -13.81
C LYS A 170 0.36 -14.15 -14.78
N HIS A 171 -0.78 -14.73 -14.43
CA HIS A 171 -1.95 -14.85 -15.29
C HIS A 171 -3.21 -14.18 -14.71
N LEU A 172 -3.14 -13.66 -13.48
CA LEU A 172 -4.27 -12.99 -12.84
C LEU A 172 -4.36 -11.51 -13.23
N THR A 173 -5.60 -11.04 -13.40
CA THR A 173 -5.90 -9.60 -13.42
C THR A 173 -5.83 -9.01 -12.01
N ASN A 174 -5.80 -7.68 -11.92
CA ASN A 174 -5.77 -6.99 -10.62
C ASN A 174 -7.04 -7.29 -9.78
N GLU A 175 -8.22 -7.32 -10.41
CA GLU A 175 -9.49 -7.69 -9.75
C GLU A 175 -9.43 -9.12 -9.19
N GLN A 176 -8.86 -10.06 -9.95
CA GLN A 176 -8.70 -11.44 -9.47
C GLN A 176 -7.66 -11.56 -8.34
N LEU A 177 -6.59 -10.76 -8.37
CA LEU A 177 -5.61 -10.70 -7.28
C LEU A 177 -6.23 -10.20 -5.97
N GLN A 178 -7.13 -9.23 -6.04
CA GLN A 178 -7.88 -8.73 -4.89
C GLN A 178 -8.71 -9.84 -4.24
N ILE A 179 -9.57 -10.49 -5.02
CA ILE A 179 -10.44 -11.56 -4.53
C ILE A 179 -9.60 -12.69 -3.95
N LEU A 180 -8.51 -13.07 -4.64
CA LEU A 180 -7.60 -14.10 -4.15
C LEU A 180 -7.05 -13.73 -2.78
N ALA A 181 -6.54 -12.51 -2.63
CA ALA A 181 -5.93 -12.07 -1.38
C ALA A 181 -6.89 -12.03 -0.18
N GLU A 182 -8.20 -11.89 -0.39
CA GLU A 182 -9.21 -11.98 0.69
C GLU A 182 -9.32 -13.39 1.29
N HIS A 183 -8.86 -14.40 0.57
CA HIS A 183 -9.01 -15.80 0.94
C HIS A 183 -7.68 -16.53 1.17
N LEU A 184 -6.56 -15.82 1.05
CA LEU A 184 -5.24 -16.34 1.40
C LEU A 184 -5.01 -16.32 2.92
N THR A 185 -4.28 -17.31 3.42
CA THR A 185 -3.67 -17.25 4.75
C THR A 185 -2.51 -16.26 4.75
N ASP A 186 -2.09 -15.79 5.93
CA ASP A 186 -0.97 -14.84 6.08
C ASP A 186 0.29 -15.32 5.35
N THR A 187 0.68 -16.58 5.51
CA THR A 187 1.85 -17.18 4.82
C THR A 187 1.67 -17.20 3.31
N GLN A 188 0.46 -17.48 2.81
CA GLN A 188 0.21 -17.45 1.38
C GLN A 188 0.22 -16.03 0.82
N LEU A 189 -0.25 -15.04 1.59
CA LEU A 189 -0.20 -13.63 1.24
C LEU A 189 1.25 -13.12 1.16
N GLU A 190 2.11 -13.53 2.08
CA GLU A 190 3.55 -13.24 2.03
C GLU A 190 4.19 -13.76 0.73
N VAL A 191 3.92 -15.03 0.38
CA VAL A 191 4.41 -15.64 -0.85
C VAL A 191 3.85 -14.95 -2.09
N LEU A 192 2.57 -14.55 -2.07
CA LEU A 192 1.96 -13.78 -3.16
C LEU A 192 2.75 -12.49 -3.39
N VAL A 193 2.97 -11.71 -2.34
CA VAL A 193 3.63 -10.40 -2.41
C VAL A 193 5.08 -10.50 -2.86
N ASP A 194 5.82 -11.52 -2.43
CA ASP A 194 7.22 -11.76 -2.86
C ASP A 194 7.35 -11.96 -4.39
N HIS A 195 6.26 -12.37 -5.04
CA HIS A 195 6.22 -12.66 -6.48
C HIS A 195 5.49 -11.61 -7.32
N LEU A 196 4.90 -10.58 -6.70
CA LEU A 196 4.28 -9.48 -7.44
C LEU A 196 5.35 -8.58 -8.06
N THR A 197 5.14 -8.20 -9.32
CA THR A 197 5.89 -7.07 -9.89
C THR A 197 5.53 -5.78 -9.16
N ASN A 198 6.43 -4.80 -9.16
CA ASN A 198 6.17 -3.48 -8.56
C ASN A 198 4.89 -2.80 -9.07
N HIS A 199 4.56 -2.97 -10.35
CA HIS A 199 3.31 -2.47 -10.93
C HIS A 199 2.07 -3.19 -10.37
N GLN A 200 2.14 -4.52 -10.25
CA GLN A 200 1.05 -5.30 -9.64
C GLN A 200 0.90 -4.94 -8.16
N LEU A 201 2.01 -4.77 -7.43
CA LEU A 201 2.01 -4.37 -6.02
C LEU A 201 1.35 -3.00 -5.82
N GLN A 202 1.64 -2.02 -6.69
CA GLN A 202 1.02 -0.70 -6.62
C GLN A 202 -0.51 -0.78 -6.84
N THR A 203 -0.96 -1.56 -7.83
CA THR A 203 -2.41 -1.68 -8.07
C THR A 203 -3.09 -2.46 -6.95
N PHE A 204 -2.43 -3.49 -6.45
CA PHE A 204 -2.90 -4.30 -5.35
C PHE A 204 -3.04 -3.50 -4.04
N ALA A 205 -2.18 -2.51 -3.81
CA ALA A 205 -2.18 -1.66 -2.61
C ALA A 205 -3.54 -1.01 -2.30
N GLN A 206 -4.26 -0.57 -3.34
CA GLN A 206 -5.56 0.11 -3.21
C GLN A 206 -6.63 -0.79 -2.58
N GLU A 207 -6.50 -2.09 -2.75
CA GLU A 207 -7.49 -3.09 -2.35
C GLU A 207 -7.14 -3.78 -1.02
N LEU A 208 -6.04 -3.35 -0.38
CA LEU A 208 -5.59 -3.93 0.88
C LEU A 208 -6.20 -3.21 2.08
N ASN A 209 -6.83 -3.99 2.95
CA ASN A 209 -7.26 -3.52 4.27
C ASN A 209 -6.09 -3.47 5.25
N GLU A 210 -6.31 -2.80 6.39
CA GLU A 210 -5.36 -2.65 7.49
C GLU A 210 -4.71 -3.98 7.90
N THR A 211 -5.51 -5.04 8.09
CA THR A 211 -5.02 -6.36 8.52
C THR A 211 -4.00 -6.94 7.55
N LYS A 212 -4.26 -6.86 6.24
CA LYS A 212 -3.35 -7.37 5.22
C LYS A 212 -2.10 -6.49 5.12
N LEU A 213 -2.24 -5.17 5.20
CA LEU A 213 -1.10 -4.25 5.20
C LEU A 213 -0.11 -4.55 6.33
N LYS A 214 -0.61 -4.86 7.54
CA LYS A 214 0.21 -5.26 8.69
C LYS A 214 1.06 -6.50 8.46
N ILE A 215 0.57 -7.44 7.64
CA ILE A 215 1.27 -8.68 7.30
C ILE A 215 2.36 -8.39 6.25
N ILE A 216 2.03 -7.63 5.21
CA ILE A 216 2.92 -7.50 4.05
C ILE A 216 4.00 -6.45 4.25
N VAL A 217 3.72 -5.34 4.94
CA VAL A 217 4.67 -4.22 5.06
C VAL A 217 6.01 -4.64 5.68
N PRO A 218 6.06 -5.47 6.74
CA PRO A 218 7.33 -5.89 7.34
C PRO A 218 8.26 -6.71 6.43
N ILE A 219 7.72 -7.35 5.38
CA ILE A 219 8.48 -8.21 4.46
C ILE A 219 8.94 -7.48 3.20
N LEU A 220 8.41 -6.27 2.93
CA LEU A 220 8.78 -5.50 1.73
C LEU A 220 10.17 -4.87 1.85
N ASN A 221 10.93 -4.95 0.76
CA ASN A 221 12.13 -4.13 0.58
C ASN A 221 11.77 -2.67 0.25
N GLU A 222 12.77 -1.77 0.23
CA GLU A 222 12.56 -0.33 0.02
C GLU A 222 11.89 0.00 -1.31
N ASP A 223 12.27 -0.68 -2.40
CA ASP A 223 11.69 -0.47 -3.72
C ASP A 223 10.22 -0.90 -3.75
N GLN A 224 9.94 -2.12 -3.28
CA GLN A 224 8.57 -2.64 -3.20
C GLN A 224 7.68 -1.76 -2.33
N LEU A 225 8.18 -1.33 -1.17
CA LEU A 225 7.46 -0.40 -0.30
C LEU A 225 7.19 0.92 -1.02
N GLY A 226 8.16 1.46 -1.76
CA GLY A 226 7.99 2.67 -2.56
C GLY A 226 6.85 2.57 -3.57
N PHE A 227 6.68 1.41 -4.22
CA PHE A 227 5.56 1.18 -5.13
C PHE A 227 4.24 0.95 -4.41
N LEU A 228 4.26 0.25 -3.27
CA LEU A 228 3.07 0.07 -2.43
C LEU A 228 2.51 1.44 -1.98
N VAL A 229 3.34 2.31 -1.39
CA VAL A 229 2.87 3.56 -0.79
C VAL A 229 2.32 4.56 -1.80
N ARG A 230 2.76 4.51 -3.06
CA ARG A 230 2.19 5.32 -4.16
C ARG A 230 0.76 4.91 -4.52
N GLY A 231 0.36 3.69 -4.17
CA GLY A 231 -1.01 3.20 -4.34
C GLY A 231 -1.91 3.43 -3.12
N LEU A 232 -1.35 3.79 -1.97
CA LEU A 232 -2.10 3.90 -0.71
C LEU A 232 -2.76 5.27 -0.55
N HIS A 233 -3.97 5.27 0.01
CA HIS A 233 -4.63 6.48 0.50
C HIS A 233 -3.98 6.96 1.82
N PRO A 234 -4.08 8.26 2.15
CA PRO A 234 -3.50 8.80 3.39
C PRO A 234 -3.93 8.06 4.67
N GLU A 235 -5.18 7.62 4.74
CA GLU A 235 -5.71 6.84 5.87
C GLU A 235 -4.93 5.52 6.05
N GLN A 236 -4.67 4.81 4.95
CA GLN A 236 -3.88 3.57 4.96
C GLN A 236 -2.41 3.80 5.30
N LEU A 237 -1.85 4.99 4.98
CA LEU A 237 -0.48 5.33 5.38
C LEU A 237 -0.36 5.41 6.91
N GLY A 238 -1.36 5.99 7.58
CA GLY A 238 -1.43 6.03 9.05
C GLY A 238 -1.42 4.64 9.68
N ASP A 239 -2.15 3.70 9.07
CA ASP A 239 -2.25 2.31 9.54
C ASP A 239 -0.93 1.53 9.46
N ILE A 240 -0.09 1.82 8.48
CA ILE A 240 1.18 1.09 8.31
C ILE A 240 2.32 1.68 9.13
N LEU A 241 2.23 2.95 9.55
CA LEU A 241 3.29 3.65 10.30
C LEU A 241 3.82 2.86 11.50
N PRO A 242 2.98 2.27 12.39
CA PRO A 242 3.46 1.56 13.58
C PRO A 242 4.27 0.29 13.24
N HIS A 243 4.20 -0.17 12.00
CA HIS A 243 4.79 -1.43 11.54
C HIS A 243 6.06 -1.23 10.70
N LEU A 244 6.41 0.02 10.39
CA LEU A 244 7.59 0.35 9.60
C LEU A 244 8.86 0.36 10.46
N LYS A 245 9.91 -0.27 9.95
CA LYS A 245 11.28 -0.04 10.45
C LYS A 245 11.77 1.34 10.00
N THR A 246 12.84 1.84 10.63
CA THR A 246 13.41 3.15 10.29
C THR A 246 13.73 3.29 8.81
N ASP A 247 14.41 2.34 8.18
CA ASP A 247 14.78 2.43 6.76
C ASP A 247 13.55 2.36 5.84
N GLN A 248 12.54 1.57 6.22
CA GLN A 248 11.25 1.54 5.53
C GLN A 248 10.49 2.87 5.65
N PHE A 249 10.51 3.51 6.82
CA PHE A 249 9.93 4.84 7.00
C PHE A 249 10.63 5.91 6.15
N LYS A 250 11.97 5.84 6.02
CA LYS A 250 12.72 6.70 5.09
C LYS A 250 12.32 6.47 3.63
N ALA A 251 12.17 5.20 3.24
CA ALA A 251 11.72 4.84 1.90
C ALA A 251 10.29 5.35 1.64
N LEU A 252 9.40 5.30 2.64
CA LEU A 252 8.06 5.88 2.56
C LEU A 252 8.12 7.38 2.29
N ILE A 253 8.88 8.16 3.06
CA ILE A 253 8.99 9.62 2.90
C ILE A 253 9.45 10.02 1.49
N LYS A 254 10.35 9.23 0.87
CA LYS A 254 10.87 9.48 -0.47
C LYS A 254 9.89 9.17 -1.60
N ASN A 255 8.84 8.40 -1.33
CA ASN A 255 7.96 7.86 -2.37
C ASN A 255 6.52 8.35 -2.30
N ILE A 256 6.12 9.01 -1.21
CA ILE A 256 4.80 9.67 -1.10
C ILE A 256 4.83 11.06 -1.72
N ASP A 257 3.68 11.52 -2.19
CA ASP A 257 3.51 12.89 -2.68
C ASP A 257 3.36 13.91 -1.54
N ASN A 258 3.38 15.19 -1.89
CA ASN A 258 3.28 16.29 -0.93
C ASN A 258 1.92 16.33 -0.19
N TYR A 259 0.84 15.86 -0.81
CA TYR A 259 -0.48 15.80 -0.16
C TYR A 259 -0.50 14.69 0.89
N GLN A 260 -0.10 13.48 0.51
CA GLN A 260 0.06 12.34 1.42
C GLN A 260 1.01 12.68 2.58
N LEU A 261 2.11 13.37 2.29
CA LEU A 261 3.07 13.81 3.31
C LEU A 261 2.45 14.77 4.31
N ALA A 262 1.69 15.77 3.84
CA ALA A 262 1.01 16.72 4.71
C ALA A 262 -0.01 16.04 5.61
N GLU A 263 -0.82 15.13 5.07
CA GLU A 263 -1.78 14.33 5.83
C GLU A 263 -1.07 13.48 6.90
N LEU A 264 -0.02 12.75 6.51
CA LEU A 264 0.76 11.89 7.40
C LEU A 264 1.40 12.66 8.56
N ALA A 265 1.91 13.86 8.27
CA ALA A 265 2.64 14.67 9.24
C ALA A 265 1.74 15.26 10.34
N ARG A 266 0.41 15.35 10.13
CA ARG A 266 -0.50 15.92 11.14
C ARG A 266 -0.54 15.09 12.42
N ASP A 267 -0.57 13.77 12.31
CA ASP A 267 -0.72 12.87 13.45
C ASP A 267 0.57 12.12 13.79
N LEU A 268 1.70 12.56 13.23
CA LEU A 268 2.97 11.88 13.38
C LEU A 268 3.48 11.97 14.83
N ALA A 269 3.89 10.81 15.37
CA ALA A 269 4.53 10.72 16.68
C ALA A 269 5.93 11.36 16.69
N ASP A 270 6.37 11.84 17.86
CA ASP A 270 7.62 12.61 18.02
C ASP A 270 8.88 11.91 17.45
N HIS A 271 8.98 10.59 17.64
CA HIS A 271 10.08 9.79 17.09
C HIS A 271 10.11 9.82 15.56
N HIS A 272 8.96 9.60 14.93
CA HIS A 272 8.83 9.63 13.47
C HIS A 272 9.01 11.04 12.91
N LEU A 273 8.53 12.07 13.62
CA LEU A 273 8.76 13.47 13.25
C LEU A 273 10.26 13.83 13.26
N SER A 274 11.02 13.25 14.19
CA SER A 274 12.48 13.42 14.24
C SER A 274 13.20 12.77 13.05
N ILE A 275 12.71 11.63 12.56
CA ILE A 275 13.23 11.03 11.33
C ILE A 275 12.80 11.87 10.12
N LEU A 276 11.52 12.26 10.06
CA LEU A 276 10.98 13.08 8.99
C LEU A 276 11.80 14.37 8.81
N SER A 277 12.06 15.09 9.89
CA SER A 277 12.84 16.34 9.87
C SER A 277 14.22 16.18 9.20
N LYS A 278 14.84 15.00 9.25
CA LYS A 278 16.15 14.71 8.64
C LYS A 278 16.03 14.31 7.18
N GLU A 279 14.97 13.64 6.80
CA GLU A 279 14.79 13.10 5.44
C GLU A 279 14.06 14.05 4.48
N LEU A 280 13.37 15.07 5.00
CA LEU A 280 12.65 16.05 4.17
C LEU A 280 13.58 16.72 3.16
N GLY A 281 13.19 16.63 1.88
CA GLY A 281 13.74 17.48 0.82
C GLY A 281 13.18 18.90 0.89
N TYR A 282 13.76 19.81 0.11
CA TYR A 282 13.41 21.23 0.12
C TYR A 282 11.92 21.48 -0.17
N ASP A 283 11.42 20.93 -1.28
CA ASP A 283 10.03 21.12 -1.72
C ASP A 283 9.03 20.55 -0.70
N GLN A 284 9.36 19.40 -0.10
CA GLN A 284 8.54 18.75 0.92
C GLN A 284 8.47 19.59 2.20
N LEU A 285 9.62 20.16 2.61
CA LEU A 285 9.70 21.03 3.77
C LEU A 285 8.82 22.28 3.60
N GLN A 286 8.90 22.93 2.44
CA GLN A 286 8.08 24.10 2.12
C GLN A 286 6.58 23.78 2.21
N VAL A 287 6.15 22.65 1.66
CA VAL A 287 4.74 22.22 1.79
C VAL A 287 4.35 22.06 3.25
N LEU A 288 5.14 21.34 4.05
CA LEU A 288 4.80 21.11 5.46
C LEU A 288 4.75 22.40 6.28
N VAL A 289 5.65 23.35 6.03
CA VAL A 289 5.64 24.66 6.70
C VAL A 289 4.33 25.42 6.41
N HIS A 290 3.81 25.34 5.19
CA HIS A 290 2.57 26.01 4.80
C HIS A 290 1.30 25.24 5.16
N THR A 291 1.35 23.93 5.35
CA THR A 291 0.15 23.11 5.57
C THR A 291 -0.06 22.66 7.01
N LEU A 292 1.00 22.50 7.80
CA LEU A 292 0.87 21.99 9.17
C LEU A 292 0.15 22.98 10.09
N GLU A 293 -0.54 22.46 11.10
CA GLU A 293 -1.12 23.27 12.17
C GLU A 293 -0.03 23.81 13.11
N GLU A 294 -0.33 24.86 13.88
CA GLU A 294 0.65 25.59 14.69
C GLU A 294 1.47 24.68 15.62
N ASP A 295 0.81 23.81 16.38
CA ASP A 295 1.49 22.90 17.31
C ASP A 295 2.42 21.92 16.60
N LYS A 296 1.98 21.37 15.46
CA LYS A 296 2.77 20.41 14.68
C LYS A 296 3.91 21.08 13.91
N LEU A 297 3.68 22.28 13.40
CA LEU A 297 4.72 23.10 12.80
C LEU A 297 5.80 23.44 13.83
N LYS A 298 5.40 23.81 15.05
CA LYS A 298 6.31 24.06 16.17
C LYS A 298 7.18 22.85 16.49
N ASP A 299 6.57 21.67 16.56
CA ASP A 299 7.31 20.43 16.83
C ASP A 299 8.30 20.10 15.70
N LEU A 300 7.89 20.30 14.43
CA LEU A 300 8.75 20.08 13.27
C LEU A 300 9.95 21.03 13.29
N VAL A 301 9.70 22.33 13.40
CA VAL A 301 10.70 23.41 13.38
C VAL A 301 11.78 23.18 14.43
N ASN A 302 11.38 22.77 15.64
CA ASN A 302 12.33 22.50 16.72
C ASN A 302 13.28 21.33 16.42
N LYS A 303 12.92 20.44 15.49
CA LYS A 303 13.71 19.27 15.09
C LYS A 303 14.54 19.47 13.83
N LEU A 304 14.27 20.51 13.03
CA LEU A 304 15.05 20.84 11.85
C LEU A 304 16.50 21.15 12.20
N ASP A 305 17.42 20.78 11.30
CA ASP A 305 18.80 21.23 11.36
C ASP A 305 18.92 22.67 10.86
N ASP A 306 20.12 23.22 11.00
CA ASP A 306 20.41 24.61 10.67
C ASP A 306 20.19 24.87 9.17
N GLU A 307 20.71 24.01 8.29
CA GLU A 307 20.56 24.13 6.83
C GLU A 307 19.08 24.23 6.40
N LYS A 308 18.20 23.41 6.97
CA LYS A 308 16.77 23.45 6.68
C LYS A 308 16.08 24.68 7.25
N LEU A 309 16.51 25.17 8.41
CA LEU A 309 16.00 26.42 8.98
C LEU A 309 16.40 27.63 8.14
N GLU A 310 17.64 27.66 7.65
CA GLU A 310 18.12 28.71 6.73
C GLU A 310 17.28 28.72 5.44
N ALA A 311 17.03 27.54 4.89
CA ALA A 311 16.25 27.39 3.66
C ALA A 311 14.80 27.89 3.84
N ILE A 312 14.17 27.62 4.99
CA ILE A 312 12.84 28.19 5.30
C ILE A 312 12.92 29.70 5.48
N ALA A 313 13.93 30.21 6.19
CA ALA A 313 14.06 31.65 6.48
C ALA A 313 14.16 32.50 5.21
N GLN A 314 14.81 31.98 4.18
CA GLN A 314 14.98 32.69 2.90
C GLN A 314 13.67 32.79 2.12
N ASP A 315 12.90 31.70 2.06
CA ASP A 315 11.74 31.60 1.15
C ASP A 315 10.39 31.83 1.84
N LEU A 316 10.33 31.85 3.17
CA LEU A 316 9.09 32.06 3.90
C LEU A 316 8.69 33.54 3.89
N ILE A 317 7.61 33.84 3.16
CA ILE A 317 7.06 35.20 3.04
C ILE A 317 5.82 35.39 3.94
N GLU A 318 5.14 34.31 4.31
CA GLU A 318 3.85 34.38 5.01
C GLU A 318 4.01 34.85 6.48
N PRO A 319 3.53 36.05 6.87
CA PRO A 319 3.83 36.63 8.18
C PRO A 319 3.30 35.81 9.37
N SER A 320 2.13 35.17 9.20
CA SER A 320 1.53 34.26 10.19
C SER A 320 2.44 33.07 10.49
N ARG A 321 3.04 32.46 9.45
CA ARG A 321 3.94 31.31 9.58
C ARG A 321 5.27 31.72 10.20
N VAL A 322 5.82 32.86 9.78
CA VAL A 322 7.03 33.44 10.40
C VAL A 322 6.81 33.62 11.91
N HIS A 323 5.67 34.18 12.31
CA HIS A 323 5.34 34.38 13.73
C HIS A 323 5.32 33.07 14.53
N ILE A 324 4.69 32.02 13.98
CA ILE A 324 4.65 30.69 14.61
C ILE A 324 6.06 30.13 14.79
N ILE A 325 6.92 30.23 13.77
CA ILE A 325 8.30 29.73 13.82
C ILE A 325 9.10 30.48 14.88
N ILE A 326 9.00 31.81 14.94
CA ILE A 326 9.71 32.62 15.93
C ILE A 326 9.30 32.26 17.35
N LYS A 327 8.00 32.11 17.61
CA LYS A 327 7.48 31.63 18.91
C LYS A 327 8.01 30.25 19.26
N SER A 328 8.07 29.37 18.27
CA SER A 328 8.58 28.00 18.43
C SER A 328 10.06 27.98 18.82
N LEU A 329 10.84 28.90 18.26
CA LEU A 329 12.27 29.04 18.49
C LEU A 329 12.64 29.97 19.65
N ALA A 330 11.68 30.62 20.31
CA ALA A 330 11.94 31.57 21.38
C ALA A 330 12.78 30.98 22.54
N ASN A 331 12.70 29.67 22.78
CA ASN A 331 13.48 28.97 23.80
C ASN A 331 14.78 28.34 23.28
N ASN A 332 15.09 28.51 21.99
CA ASN A 332 16.32 28.07 21.35
C ASN A 332 16.99 29.25 20.64
N PRO A 333 17.77 30.07 21.38
CA PRO A 333 18.35 31.30 20.84
C PRO A 333 19.29 31.06 19.65
N GLU A 334 20.01 29.94 19.61
CA GLU A 334 20.92 29.61 18.51
C GLU A 334 20.15 29.42 17.20
N LYS A 335 19.10 28.57 17.21
CA LYS A 335 18.24 28.38 16.04
C LYS A 335 17.48 29.64 15.64
N LEU A 336 17.03 30.41 16.63
CA LEU A 336 16.37 31.69 16.39
C LEU A 336 17.31 32.68 15.67
N GLN A 337 18.59 32.73 16.05
CA GLN A 337 19.59 33.56 15.37
C GLN A 337 19.82 33.11 13.94
N ILE A 338 19.97 31.80 13.70
CA ILE A 338 20.15 31.25 12.36
C ILE A 338 18.97 31.60 11.46
N PHE A 339 17.75 31.39 11.97
CA PHE A 339 16.52 31.71 11.25
C PHE A 339 16.43 33.22 10.95
N ALA A 340 16.66 34.09 11.94
CA ALA A 340 16.59 35.54 11.77
C ALA A 340 17.70 36.11 10.86
N HIS A 341 18.92 35.58 10.95
CA HIS A 341 20.06 36.06 10.17
C HIS A 341 19.89 35.80 8.68
N ASN A 342 19.24 34.69 8.33
CA ASN A 342 19.02 34.26 6.94
C ASN A 342 17.79 34.88 6.26
N MET A 343 17.01 35.69 6.96
CA MET A 343 15.94 36.49 6.35
C MET A 343 16.51 37.69 5.60
N SER A 344 15.81 38.14 4.55
CA SER A 344 16.06 39.47 3.98
C SER A 344 15.80 40.58 5.02
N ASP A 345 16.42 41.75 4.85
CA ASP A 345 16.17 42.91 5.72
C ASP A 345 14.68 43.30 5.73
N GLN A 346 14.00 43.17 4.58
CA GLN A 346 12.57 43.44 4.47
C GLN A 346 11.73 42.43 5.26
N GLN A 347 11.96 41.13 5.11
CA GLN A 347 11.25 40.09 5.89
C GLN A 347 11.48 40.29 7.39
N PHE A 348 12.71 40.61 7.78
CA PHE A 348 13.05 40.85 9.17
C PHE A 348 12.37 42.12 9.72
N ALA A 349 12.23 43.18 8.91
CA ALA A 349 11.45 44.36 9.24
C ALA A 349 9.97 44.04 9.46
N GLU A 350 9.36 43.34 8.50
CA GLU A 350 7.96 42.93 8.59
C GLU A 350 7.73 42.04 9.82
N LEU A 351 8.66 41.16 10.15
CA LEU A 351 8.63 40.37 11.38
C LEU A 351 8.59 41.26 12.62
N LEU A 352 9.55 42.19 12.76
CA LEU A 352 9.59 43.08 13.93
C LEU A 352 8.29 43.90 14.04
N ASN A 353 7.71 44.30 12.91
CA ASN A 353 6.47 45.09 12.84
C ASN A 353 5.22 44.33 13.25
N ASN A 354 5.25 43.01 13.22
CA ASN A 354 4.12 42.16 13.58
C ASN A 354 4.19 41.62 15.03
N LEU A 355 5.27 41.88 15.75
CA LEU A 355 5.43 41.48 17.15
C LEU A 355 4.85 42.50 18.11
N ASN A 356 4.14 42.04 19.15
CA ASN A 356 3.72 42.93 20.23
C ASN A 356 4.87 43.22 21.19
N ALA A 357 4.70 44.21 22.08
CA ALA A 357 5.74 44.67 23.00
C ALA A 357 6.27 43.57 23.95
N GLU A 358 5.41 42.67 24.43
CA GLU A 358 5.81 41.58 25.31
C GLU A 358 6.59 40.50 24.54
N GLU A 359 6.11 40.12 23.37
CA GLU A 359 6.81 39.17 22.48
C GLU A 359 8.19 39.70 22.09
N LEU A 360 8.27 40.99 21.75
CA LEU A 360 9.52 41.65 21.41
C LEU A 360 10.50 41.63 22.59
N LYS A 361 10.04 41.93 23.81
CA LYS A 361 10.85 41.88 25.03
C LYS A 361 11.47 40.50 25.29
N ASP A 362 10.73 39.45 24.96
CA ASP A 362 11.14 38.07 25.17
C ASP A 362 12.14 37.56 24.13
N ILE A 363 12.13 38.10 22.91
CA ILE A 363 12.98 37.59 21.82
C ILE A 363 14.10 38.54 21.38
N ILE A 364 13.97 39.86 21.57
CA ILE A 364 14.89 40.84 20.93
C ILE A 364 16.35 40.64 21.32
N HIS A 365 16.62 40.26 22.57
CA HIS A 365 17.96 39.98 23.09
C HIS A 365 18.56 38.67 22.58
N LYS A 366 17.75 37.85 21.89
CA LYS A 366 18.15 36.60 21.26
C LYS A 366 18.35 36.76 19.75
N LEU A 367 17.90 37.86 19.16
CA LEU A 367 18.03 38.12 17.72
C LEU A 367 19.45 38.63 17.36
N PRO A 368 19.88 38.49 16.10
CA PRO A 368 21.17 39.01 15.63
C PRO A 368 21.18 40.54 15.71
N TYR A 369 22.11 41.09 16.48
CA TYR A 369 22.17 42.52 16.78
C TYR A 369 22.32 43.38 15.52
N GLU A 370 23.19 42.96 14.62
CA GLU A 370 23.46 43.63 13.35
C GLU A 370 22.21 43.74 12.47
N LYS A 371 21.33 42.73 12.49
CA LYS A 371 20.06 42.74 11.75
C LYS A 371 19.06 43.69 12.38
N VAL A 372 18.94 43.68 13.71
CA VAL A 372 18.08 44.62 14.43
C VAL A 372 18.51 46.06 14.14
N ALA A 373 19.80 46.37 14.21
CA ALA A 373 20.30 47.71 13.91
C ALA A 373 20.04 48.14 12.46
N ALA A 374 20.29 47.26 11.48
CA ALA A 374 20.08 47.55 10.07
C ALA A 374 18.62 47.90 9.74
N VAL A 375 17.68 47.20 10.36
CA VAL A 375 16.25 47.31 10.08
C VAL A 375 15.56 48.41 10.89
N VAL A 376 16.00 48.65 12.13
CA VAL A 376 15.54 49.79 12.95
C VAL A 376 15.85 51.11 12.23
N GLY A 377 16.93 51.19 11.45
CA GLY A 377 17.22 52.39 10.65
C GLY A 377 16.29 52.60 9.45
N GLN A 378 15.58 51.55 9.03
CA GLN A 378 14.74 51.53 7.84
C GLN A 378 13.25 51.53 8.18
N SER A 379 12.86 51.29 9.44
CA SER A 379 11.45 51.25 9.83
C SER A 379 10.83 52.65 9.75
N GLY A 380 9.83 52.80 8.88
CA GLY A 380 9.03 54.02 8.77
C GLY A 380 8.02 54.19 9.91
N ASP A 381 7.87 53.18 10.79
CA ASP A 381 6.94 53.24 11.93
C ASP A 381 7.66 53.72 13.19
N LYS A 382 7.49 55.01 13.46
CA LYS A 382 8.05 55.69 14.64
C LYS A 382 7.58 55.06 15.96
N THR A 383 6.34 54.60 16.05
CA THR A 383 5.79 54.06 17.31
C THR A 383 6.41 52.73 17.70
N GLN A 384 6.76 51.95 16.69
CA GLN A 384 7.41 50.68 16.88
C GLN A 384 8.90 50.84 17.14
N LEU A 385 9.56 51.80 16.49
CA LEU A 385 10.90 52.21 16.86
C LEU A 385 10.99 52.62 18.33
N ASP A 386 10.06 53.45 18.80
CA ASP A 386 9.98 53.85 20.21
C ASP A 386 9.78 52.63 21.11
N THR A 387 9.00 51.63 20.67
CA THR A 387 8.81 50.38 21.42
C THR A 387 10.07 49.54 21.48
N ILE A 388 10.78 49.36 20.35
CA ILE A 388 12.05 48.64 20.27
C ILE A 388 13.10 49.33 21.14
N VAL A 389 13.27 50.64 21.00
CA VAL A 389 14.21 51.43 21.79
C VAL A 389 13.91 51.29 23.27
N ARG A 390 12.64 51.47 23.69
CA ARG A 390 12.25 51.33 25.10
C ARG A 390 12.51 49.93 25.65
N VAL A 391 12.21 48.88 24.87
CA VAL A 391 12.45 47.49 25.28
C VAL A 391 13.96 47.21 25.41
N LEU A 392 14.76 47.74 24.49
CA LEU A 392 16.22 47.67 24.56
C LEU A 392 16.76 48.43 25.77
N GLU A 393 16.30 49.66 26.01
CA GLU A 393 16.67 50.48 27.18
C GLU A 393 16.31 49.77 28.50
N GLU A 394 15.13 49.16 28.59
CA GLU A 394 14.70 48.42 29.79
C GLU A 394 15.56 47.17 30.04
N LYS A 395 15.88 46.39 29.00
CA LYS A 395 16.67 45.15 29.11
C LYS A 395 18.16 45.40 29.31
N PHE A 396 18.68 46.45 28.68
CA PHE A 396 20.10 46.77 28.63
C PHE A 396 20.43 48.04 29.42
N GLY A 397 19.59 48.46 30.37
CA GLY A 397 19.91 49.59 31.25
C GLY A 397 21.08 49.31 32.21
N ASP A 398 21.48 48.05 32.41
CA ASP A 398 22.40 47.69 33.51
C ASP A 398 23.81 47.15 33.17
N HIS A 399 24.13 46.33 32.13
CA HIS A 399 25.50 45.73 32.02
C HIS A 399 26.13 45.47 30.60
N SER A 400 27.42 45.88 30.45
CA SER A 400 28.52 45.48 29.51
C SER A 400 28.94 46.38 28.32
N ALA A 401 30.22 46.29 27.91
CA ALA A 401 30.87 47.09 26.86
C ALA A 401 30.29 47.00 25.43
N LYS A 402 29.54 45.94 25.08
CA LYS A 402 28.74 45.90 23.84
C LYS A 402 27.58 46.92 23.87
N GLN A 403 27.17 47.38 25.05
CA GLN A 403 26.19 48.45 25.23
C GLN A 403 26.70 49.80 24.78
N GLU A 404 27.99 50.08 24.88
CA GLU A 404 28.54 51.41 24.56
C GLU A 404 28.55 51.61 23.03
N GLU A 405 28.79 50.53 22.29
CA GLU A 405 28.62 50.49 20.84
C GLU A 405 27.14 50.58 20.44
N MET A 406 26.24 49.94 21.21
CA MET A 406 24.80 50.02 20.99
C MET A 406 24.20 51.40 21.26
N MET A 407 24.60 52.06 22.35
CA MET A 407 24.21 53.43 22.66
C MET A 407 24.74 54.39 21.60
N ARG A 408 25.97 54.20 21.11
CA ARG A 408 26.49 55.01 20.01
C ARG A 408 25.70 54.85 18.72
N ILE A 409 25.31 53.62 18.37
CA ILE A 409 24.49 53.38 17.17
C ILE A 409 23.10 54.00 17.34
N LEU A 410 22.46 53.88 18.51
CA LEU A 410 21.16 54.49 18.81
C LEU A 410 21.22 56.03 18.83
N GLU A 411 22.29 56.62 19.39
CA GLU A 411 22.54 58.07 19.37
C GLU A 411 22.74 58.56 17.94
N GLN A 412 23.55 57.86 17.15
CA GLN A 412 23.77 58.17 15.73
C GLN A 412 22.45 58.12 14.93
N MET A 413 21.61 57.11 15.16
CA MET A 413 20.30 57.01 14.50
C MET A 413 19.34 58.15 14.91
N LYS A 414 19.42 58.60 16.17
CA LYS A 414 18.64 59.74 16.68
C LYS A 414 19.11 61.07 16.08
N GLU A 415 20.41 61.23 15.84
CA GLU A 415 20.99 62.39 15.16
C GLU A 415 20.69 62.41 13.65
N ASP A 416 20.76 61.25 12.99
CA ASP A 416 20.52 61.12 11.55
C ASP A 416 19.02 61.23 11.18
N MET A 417 18.12 61.11 12.17
CA MET A 417 16.68 61.40 12.06
C MET A 417 16.23 62.51 13.03
N PRO A 418 16.58 63.79 12.79
CA PRO A 418 16.31 64.90 13.72
C PRO A 418 14.81 65.21 13.96
N GLN A 419 13.90 64.56 13.22
CA GLN A 419 12.45 64.65 13.42
C GLN A 419 11.95 63.77 14.58
N ILE A 420 12.76 62.85 15.10
CA ILE A 420 12.43 62.02 16.28
C ILE A 420 12.73 62.76 17.59
N ALA A 421 13.83 63.51 17.65
CA ALA A 421 14.27 64.29 18.81
C ALA A 421 13.35 65.48 19.21
N ARG A 422 12.30 65.76 18.43
CA ARG A 422 11.32 66.83 18.71
C ARG A 422 10.07 66.36 19.47
N ASN A 423 10.02 65.10 19.91
CA ASN A 423 8.91 64.61 20.74
C ASN A 423 9.21 64.88 22.23
N PRO A 424 8.46 65.75 22.92
CA PRO A 424 8.73 66.12 24.32
C PRO A 424 8.56 64.96 25.32
N ASP A 425 7.98 63.83 24.91
CA ASP A 425 7.76 62.64 25.77
C ASP A 425 9.00 61.71 25.89
N LEU A 426 10.11 62.00 25.19
CA LEU A 426 11.36 61.21 25.22
C LEU A 426 12.57 61.99 25.75
N ALA A 427 12.34 63.05 26.54
CA ALA A 427 13.41 63.72 27.27
C ALA A 427 13.97 62.77 28.35
N VAL A 428 15.05 62.07 28.03
CA VAL A 428 15.93 61.46 29.03
C VAL A 428 16.38 62.57 29.97
N VAL A 429 15.94 62.50 31.22
CA VAL A 429 16.42 63.36 32.28
C VAL A 429 17.90 63.05 32.45
N ASP A 430 18.73 63.99 32.02
CA ASP A 430 20.17 64.01 32.28
C ASP A 430 20.39 63.95 33.80
N SER A 431 20.74 62.77 34.29
CA SER A 431 20.98 62.51 35.71
C SER A 431 22.34 63.01 36.19
N SER A 432 23.04 63.84 35.41
CA SER A 432 24.32 64.43 35.78
C SER A 432 24.26 65.78 36.49
N ASN A 433 23.07 66.33 36.77
CA ASN A 433 22.95 67.60 37.49
C ASN A 433 22.91 67.44 39.02
N ASP A 434 23.97 66.86 39.56
CA ASP A 434 24.40 67.14 40.93
C ASP A 434 25.16 68.47 40.95
N SER A 435 24.44 69.56 41.20
CA SER A 435 25.04 70.82 41.65
C SER A 435 24.08 71.56 42.56
N ILE A 436 24.15 71.14 43.82
CA ILE A 436 23.89 71.93 45.01
C ILE A 436 24.80 73.19 44.97
N LEU A 437 24.27 74.42 45.08
CA LEU A 437 24.60 75.38 46.16
C LEU A 437 23.94 76.77 45.97
N PHE A 438 23.19 77.19 47.00
CA PHE A 438 23.11 78.51 47.68
C PHE A 438 23.22 79.78 46.81
N ILE A 439 22.27 80.73 46.84
CA ILE A 439 21.74 81.53 47.97
C ILE A 439 20.25 81.82 47.78
#